data_AF-A0A930HDP7-F1
#
_entry.id   AF-A0A930HDP7-F1
#
_cell.length_a   1.000
_cell.length_b   1.000
_cell.length_c   1.000
_cell.angle_alpha   90.00
_cell.angle_beta   90.00
_cell.angle_gamma   90.00
#
_symmetry.space_group_name_H-M   'P 1'
#
loop_
_entity.id
_entity.type
_entity.pdbx_description
1 polymer ?
#
loop_
_entity_poly.entity_id
_entity_poly.type
_entity_poly.pdbx_seq_one_letter_code
_entity_poly.pdbx_strand_id
1 'polypeptide(L)'
;MTRFSRAVYQLIVIGLSTFMTSCSTWTNEVMESQYQFPIVPDPTYNFKRQGQSSVNILEAERARTASDVLYNRFLRTSYILNSKSWNELNRLFRDGGNNEIALEPILGTSPLAKNNQEAIRKDLSRNLEDVATAGGFVDGSYSRELHSRKAQALQSGFIGYNLGDDDRVYALSSGRVPAEEYKGMILGAVFLDKALGEYLNADELQNTELIQRHEDQKLITGRNYTELEHHWDLAYGYYKQIQKPILSSNLPYFRGSELKLEQLFALGRLAITEYRYQEAISHLKDIRELLSQVVAARA
;
A
#
# COMPACT_ATOMS: atom_id res chain seq x y z
N MET A 1 87.81 -32.82 -20.69
CA MET A 1 87.64 -33.91 -21.69
C MET A 1 86.20 -33.80 -22.21
N THR A 2 85.86 -33.76 -23.49
CA THR A 2 86.65 -33.86 -24.75
C THR A 2 85.90 -33.16 -25.90
N ARG A 3 86.61 -32.31 -26.66
CA ARG A 3 86.47 -31.79 -28.05
C ARG A 3 85.33 -32.39 -28.93
N PHE A 4 84.68 -31.73 -29.89
CA PHE A 4 85.08 -30.79 -30.98
C PHE A 4 83.81 -30.06 -31.53
N SER A 5 83.78 -29.29 -32.64
CA SER A 5 84.52 -28.06 -33.06
C SER A 5 84.01 -27.57 -34.45
N ARG A 6 84.27 -26.29 -34.83
CA ARG A 6 84.07 -25.66 -36.17
C ARG A 6 82.60 -25.32 -36.51
N ALA A 7 82.20 -24.12 -36.97
CA ALA A 7 82.76 -23.09 -37.87
C ALA A 7 82.24 -23.19 -39.32
N VAL A 8 81.37 -22.20 -39.66
CA VAL A 8 81.17 -21.49 -40.94
C VAL A 8 81.35 -22.24 -42.26
N TYR A 9 80.30 -22.24 -43.10
CA TYR A 9 80.42 -22.09 -44.56
C TYR A 9 79.22 -21.35 -45.16
N GLN A 10 79.46 -20.52 -46.18
CA GLN A 10 78.48 -19.72 -46.93
C GLN A 10 78.24 -20.28 -48.34
N LEU A 11 77.05 -20.01 -48.91
CA LEU A 11 76.68 -19.92 -50.34
C LEU A 11 75.26 -19.30 -50.37
N ILE A 12 75.01 -18.05 -50.82
CA ILE A 12 74.99 -17.53 -52.20
C ILE A 12 74.05 -18.39 -53.08
N VAL A 13 72.89 -17.91 -53.58
CA VAL A 13 72.71 -16.97 -54.72
C VAL A 13 71.41 -16.12 -54.64
N ILE A 14 71.58 -14.79 -54.73
CA ILE A 14 70.85 -13.75 -55.51
C ILE A 14 69.36 -13.99 -55.92
N GLY A 15 68.49 -13.02 -55.59
CA GLY A 15 67.16 -12.83 -56.18
C GLY A 15 66.69 -11.36 -56.11
N LEU A 16 66.31 -10.79 -57.25
CA LEU A 16 66.03 -9.36 -57.49
C LEU A 16 64.90 -8.72 -56.63
N SER A 17 65.18 -7.48 -56.22
CA SER A 17 64.27 -6.34 -55.96
C SER A 17 62.78 -6.42 -56.35
N THR A 18 61.91 -6.02 -55.41
CA THR A 18 60.91 -4.94 -55.61
C THR A 18 60.50 -4.31 -54.29
N PHE A 19 60.52 -2.98 -54.19
CA PHE A 19 59.76 -2.26 -53.17
C PHE A 19 58.26 -2.33 -53.51
N MET A 20 57.44 -2.82 -52.58
CA MET A 20 55.98 -2.72 -52.63
C MET A 20 55.48 -2.29 -51.25
N THR A 21 55.19 -0.99 -51.11
CA THR A 21 54.43 -0.45 -49.98
C THR A 21 52.99 -0.94 -50.07
N SER A 22 52.59 -1.85 -49.18
CA SER A 22 51.19 -2.22 -49.01
C SER A 22 50.65 -1.58 -47.74
N CYS A 23 49.72 -0.63 -47.90
CA CYS A 23 48.85 -0.23 -46.80
C CYS A 23 47.92 -1.40 -46.49
N SER A 24 48.19 -2.13 -45.40
CA SER A 24 47.14 -2.95 -44.77
C SER A 24 46.10 -1.99 -44.20
N THR A 25 44.98 -1.86 -44.92
CA THR A 25 43.81 -1.10 -44.49
C THR A 25 43.41 -1.49 -43.08
N TRP A 26 43.18 -0.51 -42.20
CA TRP A 26 42.53 -0.75 -40.92
C TRP A 26 41.19 -1.44 -41.20
N THR A 27 41.11 -2.72 -40.87
CA THR A 27 39.83 -3.40 -40.75
C THR A 27 39.05 -2.69 -39.65
N ASN A 28 37.84 -2.26 -39.97
CA ASN A 28 36.91 -1.73 -38.98
C ASN A 28 36.51 -2.89 -38.05
N GLU A 29 37.36 -3.18 -37.06
CA GLU A 29 36.94 -3.82 -35.82
C GLU A 29 36.02 -2.82 -35.13
N VAL A 30 34.74 -2.85 -35.53
CA VAL A 30 33.67 -2.28 -34.74
C VAL A 30 33.69 -3.09 -33.44
N MET A 31 34.29 -2.54 -32.39
CA MET A 31 33.92 -2.98 -31.06
C MET A 31 32.45 -2.65 -30.91
N GLU A 32 31.59 -3.64 -31.13
CA GLU A 32 30.30 -3.70 -30.47
C GLU A 32 30.61 -3.68 -28.97
N SER A 33 30.65 -2.47 -28.40
CA SER A 33 30.51 -2.31 -26.97
C SER A 33 29.24 -3.06 -26.62
N GLN A 34 29.35 -4.11 -25.80
CA GLN A 34 28.18 -4.73 -25.20
C GLN A 34 27.54 -3.68 -24.29
N TYR A 35 26.67 -2.86 -24.89
CA TYR A 35 25.80 -1.93 -24.19
C TYR A 35 24.77 -2.79 -23.46
N GLN A 36 25.18 -3.34 -22.33
CA GLN A 36 24.25 -3.69 -21.29
C GLN A 36 23.55 -2.38 -20.93
N PHE A 37 22.25 -2.32 -21.24
CA PHE A 37 21.39 -1.29 -20.67
C PHE A 37 21.68 -1.24 -19.16
N PRO A 38 21.92 -0.05 -18.58
CA PRO A 38 22.11 0.05 -17.14
C PRO A 38 20.92 -0.63 -16.46
N ILE A 39 21.20 -1.54 -15.53
CA ILE A 39 20.16 -2.23 -14.78
C ILE A 39 19.48 -1.15 -13.94
N VAL A 40 18.36 -0.62 -14.45
CA VAL A 40 17.54 0.35 -13.73
C VAL A 40 17.01 -0.39 -12.51
N PRO A 41 17.38 0.02 -11.28
CA PRO A 41 16.90 -0.64 -10.09
C PRO A 41 15.38 -0.48 -10.00
N ASP A 42 14.70 -1.45 -9.40
CA ASP A 42 13.26 -1.38 -9.20
C ASP A 42 12.87 -0.05 -8.53
N PRO A 43 11.88 0.67 -9.06
CA PRO A 43 11.53 2.01 -8.58
C PRO A 43 11.02 1.93 -7.14
N THR A 44 11.80 2.44 -6.20
CA THR A 44 11.44 2.49 -4.77
C THR A 44 10.67 3.76 -4.45
N TYR A 45 9.63 3.67 -3.63
CA TYR A 45 8.84 4.83 -3.19
C TYR A 45 9.59 5.69 -2.15
N ASN A 46 10.53 6.53 -2.62
CA ASN A 46 11.42 7.35 -1.78
C ASN A 46 11.71 8.70 -2.43
N PHE A 47 10.74 9.60 -2.37
CA PHE A 47 10.81 10.93 -2.99
C PHE A 47 11.33 11.98 -2.02
N LYS A 48 12.21 12.85 -2.50
CA LYS A 48 12.87 13.88 -1.68
C LYS A 48 12.89 15.23 -2.39
N ARG A 49 12.64 16.30 -1.63
CA ARG A 49 12.87 17.69 -2.03
C ARG A 49 13.87 18.31 -1.07
N GLN A 50 14.95 18.89 -1.60
CA GLN A 50 16.04 19.50 -0.81
C GLN A 50 16.65 18.54 0.25
N GLY A 51 16.77 17.25 -0.09
CA GLY A 51 17.34 16.22 0.79
C GLY A 51 16.40 15.65 1.86
N GLN A 52 15.25 16.30 2.11
CA GLN A 52 14.21 15.81 3.02
C GLN A 52 13.14 15.01 2.26
N SER A 53 12.49 14.04 2.91
CA SER A 53 11.37 13.29 2.32
C SER A 53 10.24 14.24 1.94
N SER A 54 9.78 14.20 0.70
CA SER A 54 8.56 14.89 0.26
C SER A 54 7.31 14.02 0.41
N VAL A 55 7.47 12.72 0.68
CA VAL A 55 6.35 11.78 0.85
C VAL A 55 5.59 12.06 2.15
N ASN A 56 4.27 12.21 2.07
CA ASN A 56 3.40 12.32 3.25
C ASN A 56 2.21 11.35 3.22
N ILE A 57 2.20 10.39 4.16
CA ILE A 57 1.17 9.36 4.33
C ILE A 57 0.47 9.40 5.70
N LEU A 58 0.71 10.46 6.47
CA LEU A 58 0.42 10.51 7.92
C LEU A 58 -1.08 10.38 8.24
N GLU A 59 -1.96 10.82 7.33
CA GLU A 59 -3.41 10.65 7.50
C GLU A 59 -3.81 9.16 7.53
N ALA A 60 -3.30 8.37 6.58
CA ALA A 60 -3.57 6.93 6.49
C ALA A 60 -3.01 6.17 7.70
N GLU A 61 -1.79 6.52 8.16
CA GLU A 61 -1.19 5.96 9.38
C GLU A 61 -2.03 6.25 10.63
N ARG A 62 -2.60 7.47 10.72
CA ARG A 62 -3.49 7.85 11.81
C ARG A 62 -4.84 7.15 11.73
N ALA A 63 -5.41 6.99 10.55
CA ALA A 63 -6.63 6.19 10.33
C ALA A 63 -6.42 4.73 10.78
N ARG A 64 -5.26 4.15 10.43
CA ARG A 64 -4.86 2.79 10.87
C ARG A 64 -4.74 2.72 12.39
N THR A 65 -4.00 3.66 12.98
CA THR A 65 -3.79 3.75 14.43
C THR A 65 -5.13 3.87 15.17
N ALA A 66 -6.04 4.75 14.73
CA ALA A 66 -7.36 4.91 15.32
C ALA A 66 -8.18 3.61 15.26
N SER A 67 -8.18 2.93 14.11
CA SER A 67 -8.91 1.65 13.95
C SER A 67 -8.30 0.53 14.80
N ASP A 68 -6.98 0.43 14.88
CA ASP A 68 -6.29 -0.53 15.74
C ASP A 68 -6.52 -0.25 17.23
N VAL A 69 -6.61 1.03 17.65
CA VAL A 69 -6.99 1.39 19.02
C VAL A 69 -8.41 0.92 19.32
N LEU A 70 -9.39 1.18 18.45
CA LEU A 70 -10.77 0.69 18.67
C LEU A 70 -10.81 -0.84 18.73
N TYR A 71 -10.24 -1.51 17.72
CA TYR A 71 -10.30 -2.97 17.60
C TYR A 71 -9.62 -3.68 18.77
N ASN A 72 -8.38 -3.31 19.10
CA ASN A 72 -7.62 -4.01 20.15
C ASN A 72 -8.11 -3.67 21.56
N ARG A 73 -8.63 -2.46 21.79
CA ARG A 73 -9.07 -2.02 23.13
C ARG A 73 -10.51 -2.39 23.46
N PHE A 74 -11.40 -2.42 22.47
CA PHE A 74 -12.82 -2.65 22.71
C PHE A 74 -13.37 -3.84 21.94
N LEU A 75 -13.07 -3.98 20.64
CA LEU A 75 -13.88 -4.87 19.79
C LEU A 75 -13.46 -6.34 19.89
N ARG A 76 -12.16 -6.64 19.80
CA ARG A 76 -11.62 -8.02 19.74
C ARG A 76 -12.16 -8.86 20.89
N THR A 77 -11.86 -8.48 22.13
CA THR A 77 -12.29 -9.20 23.34
C THR A 77 -13.62 -8.68 23.90
N SER A 78 -14.39 -7.91 23.12
CA SER A 78 -15.60 -7.18 23.56
C SER A 78 -15.50 -6.55 24.96
N TYR A 79 -14.51 -5.68 25.17
CA TYR A 79 -14.25 -4.97 26.44
C TYR A 79 -15.23 -3.79 26.64
N ILE A 80 -16.52 -4.12 26.63
CA ILE A 80 -17.64 -3.20 26.81
C ILE A 80 -18.41 -3.72 28.03
N LEU A 81 -17.89 -3.41 29.22
CA LEU A 81 -18.33 -4.01 30.49
C LEU A 81 -19.32 -3.13 31.26
N ASN A 82 -19.56 -1.91 30.77
CA ASN A 82 -20.45 -0.90 31.35
C ASN A 82 -20.60 0.31 30.39
N SER A 83 -21.53 1.21 30.72
CA SER A 83 -21.80 2.43 29.96
C SER A 83 -20.59 3.37 29.81
N LYS A 84 -19.60 3.34 30.72
CA LYS A 84 -18.37 4.16 30.55
C LYS A 84 -17.52 3.63 29.39
N SER A 85 -17.27 2.32 29.34
CA SER A 85 -16.56 1.70 28.19
C SER A 85 -17.31 1.88 26.87
N TRP A 86 -18.65 1.77 26.88
CA TRP A 86 -19.49 2.00 25.70
C TRP A 86 -19.41 3.46 25.21
N ASN A 87 -19.55 4.43 26.12
CA ASN A 87 -19.45 5.84 25.78
C ASN A 87 -18.04 6.20 25.29
N GLU A 88 -16.99 5.57 25.83
CA GLU A 88 -15.62 5.81 25.39
C GLU A 88 -15.33 5.26 24.00
N LEU A 89 -15.82 4.05 23.67
CA LEU A 89 -15.77 3.50 22.31
C LEU A 89 -16.42 4.45 21.31
N ASN A 90 -17.66 4.86 21.56
CA ASN A 90 -18.40 5.77 20.67
C ASN A 90 -17.72 7.15 20.54
N ARG A 91 -17.20 7.69 21.65
CA ARG A 91 -16.46 8.97 21.63
C ARG A 91 -15.18 8.86 20.81
N LEU A 92 -14.39 7.78 20.95
CA LEU A 92 -13.18 7.58 20.16
C LEU A 92 -13.48 7.39 18.67
N PHE A 93 -14.58 6.70 18.34
CA PHE A 93 -15.01 6.48 16.97
C PHE A 93 -15.48 7.77 16.27
N ARG A 94 -16.32 8.57 16.93
CA ARG A 94 -16.90 9.81 16.39
C ARG A 94 -16.01 11.04 16.50
N ASP A 95 -15.39 11.22 17.67
CA ASP A 95 -14.70 12.45 18.07
C ASP A 95 -13.17 12.30 18.08
N GLY A 96 -12.65 11.09 17.92
CA GLY A 96 -11.22 10.79 18.01
C GLY A 96 -10.70 10.70 19.45
N GLY A 97 -9.39 10.55 19.59
CA GLY A 97 -8.70 10.52 20.88
C GLY A 97 -7.71 11.68 21.02
N ASN A 98 -6.85 11.61 22.05
CA ASN A 98 -5.85 12.66 22.25
C ASN A 98 -4.75 12.62 21.17
N ASN A 99 -4.54 11.47 20.52
CA ASN A 99 -3.57 11.29 19.43
C ASN A 99 -4.17 10.62 18.18
N GLU A 100 -5.42 10.16 18.26
CA GLU A 100 -6.13 9.37 17.26
C GLU A 100 -7.14 10.24 16.51
N ILE A 101 -7.20 10.15 15.18
CA ILE A 101 -8.27 10.82 14.42
C ILE A 101 -9.62 10.10 14.62
N ALA A 102 -10.71 10.84 14.44
CA ALA A 102 -12.05 10.27 14.33
C ALA A 102 -12.19 9.44 13.05
N LEU A 103 -12.88 8.29 13.13
CA LEU A 103 -13.16 7.45 11.96
C LEU A 103 -14.53 7.75 11.35
N GLU A 104 -15.55 8.03 12.16
CA GLU A 104 -16.92 8.28 11.65
C GLU A 104 -17.01 9.41 10.60
N PRO A 105 -16.28 10.53 10.72
CA PRO A 105 -16.31 11.60 9.71
C PRO A 105 -15.72 11.17 8.35
N ILE A 106 -14.74 10.25 8.35
CA ILE A 106 -14.01 9.81 7.14
C ILE A 106 -14.57 8.54 6.49
N LEU A 107 -15.69 8.02 6.98
CA LEU A 107 -16.40 6.91 6.33
C LEU A 107 -17.06 7.35 5.03
N GLY A 108 -16.79 6.64 3.93
CA GLY A 108 -17.49 6.79 2.65
C GLY A 108 -17.52 8.24 2.14
N THR A 109 -16.40 8.96 2.26
CA THR A 109 -16.30 10.36 1.86
C THR A 109 -16.07 10.56 0.37
N SER A 110 -15.60 9.52 -0.33
CA SER A 110 -15.33 9.62 -1.76
C SER A 110 -16.58 9.94 -2.59
N PRO A 111 -16.44 10.54 -3.79
CA PRO A 111 -17.55 10.73 -4.72
C PRO A 111 -18.34 9.44 -5.04
N LEU A 112 -17.69 8.28 -4.99
CA LEU A 112 -18.31 6.98 -5.26
C LEU A 112 -19.16 6.47 -4.09
N ALA A 113 -18.70 6.66 -2.85
CA ALA A 113 -19.41 6.18 -1.66
C ALA A 113 -20.41 7.20 -1.07
N LYS A 114 -20.29 8.48 -1.42
CA LYS A 114 -21.05 9.60 -0.83
C LYS A 114 -22.56 9.37 -0.76
N ASN A 115 -23.17 8.80 -1.81
CA ASN A 115 -24.60 8.52 -1.85
C ASN A 115 -25.05 7.43 -0.86
N ASN A 116 -24.11 6.56 -0.43
CA ASN A 116 -24.33 5.49 0.53
C ASN A 116 -23.76 5.82 1.93
N GLN A 117 -23.19 7.01 2.14
CA GLN A 117 -22.46 7.36 3.35
C GLN A 117 -23.29 7.20 4.64
N GLU A 118 -24.57 7.58 4.60
CA GLU A 118 -25.48 7.40 5.75
C GLU A 118 -25.72 5.92 6.08
N ALA A 119 -25.91 5.08 5.06
CA ALA A 119 -26.08 3.64 5.23
C ALA A 119 -24.80 3.00 5.81
N ILE A 120 -23.63 3.37 5.27
CA ILE A 120 -22.31 2.92 5.75
C ILE A 120 -22.11 3.28 7.23
N ARG A 121 -22.41 4.53 7.63
CA ARG A 121 -22.34 4.94 9.05
C ARG A 121 -23.30 4.13 9.92
N LYS A 122 -24.56 4.01 9.50
CA LYS A 122 -25.60 3.27 10.22
C LYS A 122 -25.24 1.80 10.43
N ASP A 123 -24.71 1.14 9.41
CA ASP A 123 -24.34 -0.27 9.48
C ASP A 123 -23.09 -0.47 10.35
N LEU A 124 -22.10 0.43 10.30
CA LEU A 124 -20.95 0.34 11.21
C LEU A 124 -21.34 0.62 12.66
N SER A 125 -22.21 1.60 12.94
CA SER A 125 -22.74 1.83 14.29
C SER A 125 -23.50 0.61 14.82
N ARG A 126 -24.33 -0.04 13.98
CA ARG A 126 -24.97 -1.31 14.34
C ARG A 126 -23.94 -2.42 14.60
N ASN A 127 -22.85 -2.48 13.83
CA ASN A 127 -21.78 -3.44 14.07
C ASN A 127 -21.09 -3.22 15.45
N LEU A 128 -20.93 -1.97 15.91
CA LEU A 128 -20.44 -1.67 17.27
C LEU A 128 -21.43 -2.11 18.36
N GLU A 129 -22.74 -1.96 18.14
CA GLU A 129 -23.79 -2.49 19.02
C GLU A 129 -23.80 -4.02 19.03
N ASP A 130 -23.60 -4.65 17.87
CA ASP A 130 -23.49 -6.10 17.70
C ASP A 130 -22.26 -6.66 18.47
N VAL A 131 -21.11 -5.97 18.46
CA VAL A 131 -19.94 -6.31 19.29
C VAL A 131 -20.33 -6.34 20.77
N ALA A 132 -20.94 -5.26 21.27
CA ALA A 132 -21.35 -5.15 22.67
C ALA A 132 -22.35 -6.25 23.07
N THR A 133 -23.34 -6.50 22.21
CA THR A 133 -24.35 -7.54 22.37
C THR A 133 -23.72 -8.94 22.41
N ALA A 134 -22.78 -9.23 21.51
CA ALA A 134 -22.06 -10.51 21.50
C ALA A 134 -21.24 -10.72 22.78
N GLY A 135 -20.65 -9.65 23.32
CA GLY A 135 -19.94 -9.64 24.61
C GLY A 135 -20.83 -9.64 25.86
N GLY A 136 -22.15 -9.63 25.73
CA GLY A 136 -23.09 -9.65 26.85
C GLY A 136 -23.40 -8.27 27.47
N PHE A 137 -23.16 -7.17 26.76
CA PHE A 137 -23.61 -5.83 27.16
C PHE A 137 -24.81 -5.40 26.31
N VAL A 138 -25.98 -5.31 26.94
CA VAL A 138 -27.27 -5.00 26.30
C VAL A 138 -28.04 -4.04 27.22
N ASP A 139 -28.66 -3.02 26.65
CA ASP A 139 -29.49 -2.02 27.37
C ASP A 139 -28.81 -1.42 28.62
N GLY A 140 -27.52 -1.11 28.50
CA GLY A 140 -26.71 -0.54 29.60
C GLY A 140 -26.26 -1.54 30.67
N SER A 141 -26.66 -2.81 30.55
CA SER A 141 -26.41 -3.88 31.53
C SER A 141 -25.40 -4.90 31.01
N TYR A 142 -24.44 -5.28 31.86
CA TYR A 142 -23.42 -6.29 31.53
C TYR A 142 -23.73 -7.63 32.21
N SER A 143 -23.78 -8.71 31.43
CA SER A 143 -23.89 -10.08 31.93
C SER A 143 -22.55 -10.81 31.87
N ARG A 144 -21.95 -11.05 33.05
CA ARG A 144 -20.75 -11.88 33.19
C ARG A 144 -20.98 -13.31 32.70
N GLU A 145 -22.18 -13.85 32.88
CA GLU A 145 -22.53 -15.20 32.41
C GLU A 145 -22.38 -15.27 30.88
N LEU A 146 -23.05 -14.38 30.15
CA LEU A 146 -22.98 -14.31 28.69
C LEU A 146 -21.54 -14.05 28.21
N HIS A 147 -20.82 -13.11 28.82
CA HIS A 147 -19.42 -12.80 28.47
C HIS A 147 -18.46 -13.98 28.69
N SER A 148 -18.76 -14.85 29.65
CA SER A 148 -17.97 -16.04 30.00
C SER A 148 -18.37 -17.33 29.27
N ARG A 149 -19.46 -17.30 28.49
CA ARG A 149 -19.97 -18.46 27.76
C ARG A 149 -19.24 -18.64 26.44
N LYS A 150 -18.82 -19.87 26.12
CA LYS A 150 -18.33 -20.23 24.76
C LYS A 150 -19.48 -20.19 23.76
N ALA A 151 -19.23 -19.69 22.56
CA ALA A 151 -20.20 -19.72 21.47
C ALA A 151 -20.64 -21.17 21.16
N GLN A 152 -21.93 -21.35 20.86
CA GLN A 152 -22.52 -22.62 20.45
C GLN A 152 -23.49 -22.38 19.29
N ALA A 153 -23.97 -23.45 18.64
CA ALA A 153 -24.98 -23.32 17.60
C ALA A 153 -26.21 -22.55 18.12
N LEU A 154 -26.59 -21.47 17.43
CA LEU A 154 -27.67 -20.56 17.79
C LEU A 154 -27.48 -19.80 19.13
N GLN A 155 -26.27 -19.78 19.72
CA GLN A 155 -25.99 -19.08 20.98
C GLN A 155 -24.75 -18.18 20.87
N SER A 156 -24.89 -16.93 21.29
CA SER A 156 -23.76 -16.00 21.41
C SER A 156 -22.76 -16.43 22.47
N GLY A 157 -21.50 -16.01 22.30
CA GLY A 157 -20.43 -16.26 23.25
C GLY A 157 -19.06 -16.02 22.65
N PHE A 158 -18.00 -16.30 23.41
CA PHE A 158 -16.63 -16.18 22.92
C PHE A 158 -16.21 -17.39 22.08
N ILE A 159 -15.38 -17.14 21.07
CA ILE A 159 -14.61 -18.11 20.29
C ILE A 159 -13.15 -17.95 20.72
N GLY A 160 -12.54 -19.05 21.17
CA GLY A 160 -11.18 -19.11 21.70
C GLY A 160 -10.95 -20.37 22.54
N TYR A 161 -9.70 -20.64 22.93
CA TYR A 161 -9.40 -21.80 23.78
C TYR A 161 -9.87 -21.55 25.22
N ASN A 162 -9.57 -20.38 25.78
CA ASN A 162 -9.94 -19.96 27.13
C ASN A 162 -10.49 -18.53 27.13
N LEU A 163 -11.26 -18.20 28.17
CA LEU A 163 -11.77 -16.84 28.39
C LEU A 163 -10.67 -15.81 28.71
N GLY A 164 -9.48 -16.28 29.11
CA GLY A 164 -8.32 -15.42 29.38
C GLY A 164 -7.50 -15.06 28.15
N ASP A 165 -7.72 -15.72 27.00
CA ASP A 165 -6.85 -15.55 25.84
C ASP A 165 -7.07 -14.17 25.19
N ASP A 166 -5.97 -13.53 24.80
CA ASP A 166 -5.98 -12.20 24.19
C ASP A 166 -6.54 -12.21 22.76
N ASP A 167 -6.47 -13.33 22.04
CA ASP A 167 -6.90 -13.50 20.65
C ASP A 167 -8.38 -13.94 20.51
N ARG A 168 -9.09 -14.15 21.62
CA ARG A 168 -10.52 -14.49 21.60
C ARG A 168 -11.36 -13.40 20.94
N VAL A 169 -12.40 -13.83 20.23
CA VAL A 169 -13.42 -12.97 19.62
C VAL A 169 -14.83 -13.36 20.05
N TYR A 170 -15.81 -12.48 19.89
CA TYR A 170 -17.20 -12.75 20.28
C TYR A 170 -18.11 -12.92 19.07
N ALA A 171 -18.95 -13.95 19.11
CA ALA A 171 -19.93 -14.28 18.08
C ALA A 171 -21.36 -14.03 18.57
N LEU A 172 -22.22 -13.60 17.64
CA LEU A 172 -23.67 -13.56 17.82
C LEU A 172 -24.28 -14.96 17.66
N SER A 173 -25.54 -15.13 18.07
CA SER A 173 -26.32 -16.35 17.83
C SER A 173 -26.49 -16.68 16.34
N SER A 174 -26.36 -15.70 15.46
CA SER A 174 -26.34 -15.85 13.99
C SER A 174 -25.03 -16.44 13.44
N GLY A 175 -24.00 -16.63 14.28
CA GLY A 175 -22.66 -17.04 13.85
C GLY A 175 -21.80 -15.89 13.30
N ARG A 176 -22.36 -14.70 13.12
CA ARG A 176 -21.61 -13.46 12.80
C ARG A 176 -20.60 -13.15 13.91
N VAL A 177 -19.42 -12.66 13.53
CA VAL A 177 -18.34 -12.24 14.45
C VAL A 177 -18.10 -10.75 14.26
N PRO A 178 -18.82 -9.87 14.98
CA PRO A 178 -18.89 -8.44 14.65
C PRO A 178 -17.53 -7.72 14.67
N ALA A 179 -16.61 -8.14 15.55
CA ALA A 179 -15.26 -7.59 15.61
C ALA A 179 -14.41 -7.88 14.36
N GLU A 180 -14.66 -9.00 13.67
CA GLU A 180 -13.97 -9.33 12.40
C GLU A 180 -14.65 -8.65 11.21
N GLU A 181 -15.99 -8.55 11.24
CA GLU A 181 -16.74 -7.76 10.27
C GLU A 181 -16.31 -6.28 10.29
N TYR A 182 -16.09 -5.69 11.47
CA TYR A 182 -15.54 -4.34 11.63
C TYR A 182 -14.27 -4.12 10.80
N LYS A 183 -13.35 -5.10 10.77
CA LYS A 183 -12.12 -5.01 9.95
C LYS A 183 -12.46 -4.89 8.47
N GLY A 184 -13.38 -5.71 7.97
CA GLY A 184 -13.84 -5.67 6.58
C GLY A 184 -14.58 -4.38 6.23
N MET A 185 -15.42 -3.90 7.14
CA MET A 185 -16.17 -2.66 6.96
C MET A 185 -15.24 -1.44 6.92
N ILE A 186 -14.26 -1.34 7.82
CA ILE A 186 -13.25 -0.26 7.79
C ILE A 186 -12.31 -0.38 6.59
N LEU A 187 -11.92 -1.59 6.22
CA LEU A 187 -11.13 -1.87 5.01
C LEU A 187 -11.81 -1.30 3.76
N GLY A 188 -13.12 -1.52 3.61
CA GLY A 188 -13.92 -0.93 2.53
C GLY A 188 -14.15 0.56 2.70
N ALA A 189 -14.85 0.94 3.77
CA ALA A 189 -15.43 2.28 3.96
C ALA A 189 -14.45 3.38 4.33
N VAL A 190 -13.22 3.05 4.74
CA VAL A 190 -12.14 4.03 4.95
C VAL A 190 -11.03 3.78 3.94
N PHE A 191 -10.34 2.65 4.02
CA PHE A 191 -9.05 2.53 3.33
C PHE A 191 -9.17 2.37 1.81
N LEU A 192 -10.08 1.52 1.33
CA LEU A 192 -10.35 1.38 -0.10
C LEU A 192 -11.10 2.60 -0.65
N ASP A 193 -12.05 3.16 0.11
CA ASP A 193 -12.75 4.39 -0.27
C ASP A 193 -11.78 5.57 -0.46
N LYS A 194 -10.84 5.77 0.46
CA LYS A 194 -9.82 6.81 0.35
C LYS A 194 -8.82 6.53 -0.75
N ALA A 195 -8.25 5.33 -0.82
CA ALA A 195 -7.24 5.00 -1.84
C ALA A 195 -7.81 5.04 -3.27
N LEU A 196 -8.95 4.40 -3.51
CA LEU A 196 -9.52 4.21 -4.86
C LEU A 196 -10.66 5.18 -5.19
N GLY A 197 -11.42 5.64 -4.21
CA GLY A 197 -12.53 6.57 -4.43
C GLY A 197 -12.11 8.03 -4.42
N GLU A 198 -11.18 8.40 -3.52
CA GLU A 198 -10.80 9.80 -3.28
C GLU A 198 -9.48 10.17 -3.97
N TYR A 199 -8.36 9.52 -3.61
CA TYR A 199 -7.01 9.98 -4.00
C TYR A 199 -6.47 9.42 -5.33
N LEU A 200 -6.83 8.20 -5.76
CA LEU A 200 -6.53 7.72 -7.12
C LEU A 200 -7.57 8.21 -8.14
N ASN A 201 -7.89 9.51 -8.12
CA ASN A 201 -8.78 10.10 -9.11
C ASN A 201 -7.99 10.65 -10.31
N ALA A 202 -8.37 10.23 -11.52
CA ALA A 202 -7.79 10.74 -12.75
C ALA A 202 -8.14 12.21 -13.03
N ASP A 203 -9.24 12.73 -12.47
CA ASP A 203 -9.67 14.12 -12.65
C ASP A 203 -8.62 15.12 -12.14
N GLU A 204 -7.89 14.78 -11.08
CA GLU A 204 -6.87 15.65 -10.47
C GLU A 204 -5.63 15.77 -11.36
N LEU A 205 -5.26 14.68 -12.03
CA LEU A 205 -4.21 14.63 -13.05
C LEU A 205 -4.65 15.19 -14.42
N GLN A 206 -5.89 15.66 -14.53
CA GLN A 206 -6.45 16.35 -15.70
C GLN A 206 -6.87 17.79 -15.40
N ASN A 207 -6.83 18.20 -14.12
CA ASN A 207 -7.19 19.54 -13.70
C ASN A 207 -6.04 20.51 -14.02
N THR A 208 -6.24 21.35 -15.04
CA THR A 208 -5.27 22.34 -15.52
C THR A 208 -4.76 23.28 -14.42
N GLU A 209 -5.60 23.63 -13.43
CA GLU A 209 -5.16 24.49 -12.33
C GLU A 209 -4.21 23.73 -11.38
N LEU A 210 -4.53 22.49 -11.00
CA LEU A 210 -3.66 21.66 -10.17
C LEU A 210 -2.32 21.37 -10.87
N ILE A 211 -2.36 21.07 -12.16
CA ILE A 211 -1.18 20.90 -13.02
C ILE A 211 -0.33 22.17 -13.01
N GLN A 212 -0.90 23.34 -13.34
CA GLN A 212 -0.15 24.60 -13.37
C GLN A 212 0.47 24.91 -12.00
N ARG A 213 -0.27 24.73 -10.90
CA ARG A 213 0.25 24.92 -9.53
C ARG A 213 1.43 23.97 -9.23
N HIS A 214 1.43 22.75 -9.76
CA HIS A 214 2.54 21.81 -9.60
C HIS A 214 3.77 22.16 -10.46
N GLU A 215 3.57 22.62 -11.70
CA GLU A 215 4.63 23.09 -12.60
C GLU A 215 5.30 24.36 -12.08
N ASP A 216 4.51 25.31 -11.57
CA ASP A 216 4.96 26.52 -10.85
C ASP A 216 5.67 26.18 -9.52
N GLN A 217 5.76 24.90 -9.14
CA GLN A 217 6.33 24.39 -7.90
C GLN A 217 5.68 24.98 -6.64
N LYS A 218 4.38 25.29 -6.71
CA LYS A 218 3.61 25.86 -5.60
C LYS A 218 3.39 24.81 -4.50
N LEU A 219 4.27 24.86 -3.49
CA LEU A 219 4.21 23.99 -2.32
C LEU A 219 3.03 24.34 -1.42
N ILE A 220 2.51 23.35 -0.70
CA ILE A 220 1.58 23.58 0.42
C ILE A 220 2.33 24.33 1.54
N THR A 221 1.69 25.33 2.16
CA THR A 221 2.29 26.13 3.23
C THR A 221 2.88 25.27 4.36
N GLY A 222 4.17 25.43 4.63
CA GLY A 222 4.89 24.65 5.64
C GLY A 222 5.20 23.20 5.26
N ARG A 223 5.04 22.83 3.98
CA ARG A 223 5.37 21.51 3.42
C ARG A 223 6.41 21.63 2.31
N ASN A 224 7.02 20.50 1.96
CA ASN A 224 8.02 20.36 0.89
C ASN A 224 7.49 19.55 -0.32
N TYR A 225 6.17 19.54 -0.49
CA TYR A 225 5.44 18.86 -1.56
C TYR A 225 4.31 19.75 -2.09
N THR A 226 3.91 19.54 -3.34
CA THR A 226 2.70 20.16 -3.92
C THR A 226 1.45 19.35 -3.56
N GLU A 227 0.29 19.89 -3.86
CA GLU A 227 -1.02 19.24 -3.64
C GLU A 227 -1.17 17.95 -4.44
N LEU A 228 -0.81 17.97 -5.72
CA LEU A 228 -0.86 16.80 -6.62
C LEU A 228 0.10 15.68 -6.17
N GLU A 229 1.29 16.06 -5.69
CA GLU A 229 2.23 15.13 -5.06
C GLU A 229 1.61 14.49 -3.81
N HIS A 230 0.97 15.31 -2.95
CA HIS A 230 0.38 14.84 -1.70
C HIS A 230 -0.78 13.86 -1.92
N HIS A 231 -1.64 14.10 -2.91
CA HIS A 231 -2.78 13.22 -3.18
C HIS A 231 -2.30 11.84 -3.62
N TRP A 232 -1.30 11.77 -4.51
CA TRP A 232 -0.69 10.50 -4.90
C TRP A 232 0.04 9.81 -3.72
N ASP A 233 0.69 10.58 -2.84
CA ASP A 233 1.28 10.05 -1.61
C ASP A 233 0.20 9.48 -0.67
N LEU A 234 -0.94 10.16 -0.49
CA LEU A 234 -2.06 9.69 0.35
C LEU A 234 -2.70 8.42 -0.21
N ALA A 235 -2.92 8.33 -1.53
CA ALA A 235 -3.35 7.11 -2.20
C ALA A 235 -2.45 5.91 -1.86
N TYR A 236 -1.14 6.09 -2.00
CA TYR A 236 -0.14 5.09 -1.63
C TYR A 236 -0.21 4.77 -0.13
N GLY A 237 -0.28 5.79 0.73
CA GLY A 237 -0.39 5.67 2.17
C GLY A 237 -1.56 4.80 2.62
N TYR A 238 -2.76 5.04 2.07
CA TYR A 238 -3.97 4.26 2.35
C TYR A 238 -3.84 2.82 1.83
N TYR A 239 -3.27 2.61 0.63
CA TYR A 239 -2.91 1.26 0.13
C TYR A 239 -1.96 0.51 1.07
N LYS A 240 -0.93 1.15 1.61
CA LYS A 240 0.06 0.50 2.50
C LYS A 240 -0.55 -0.05 3.78
N GLN A 241 -1.61 0.57 4.31
CA GLN A 241 -2.32 0.08 5.50
C GLN A 241 -3.13 -1.21 5.24
N ILE A 242 -3.40 -1.51 3.97
CA ILE A 242 -4.27 -2.62 3.54
C ILE A 242 -3.56 -3.64 2.64
N GLN A 243 -2.32 -3.37 2.23
CA GLN A 243 -1.47 -4.26 1.45
C GLN A 243 -1.48 -5.70 1.99
N LYS A 244 -1.14 -5.92 3.25
CA LYS A 244 -1.11 -7.27 3.87
C LYS A 244 -2.50 -7.96 3.89
N PRO A 245 -3.58 -7.37 4.43
CA PRO A 245 -4.89 -8.03 4.44
C PRO A 245 -5.46 -8.25 3.02
N ILE A 246 -5.09 -7.46 2.01
CA ILE A 246 -5.54 -7.63 0.62
C ILE A 246 -4.65 -8.59 -0.19
N LEU A 247 -3.34 -8.64 0.02
CA LEU A 247 -2.41 -9.38 -0.87
C LEU A 247 -1.86 -10.69 -0.28
N SER A 248 -2.17 -11.01 0.99
CA SER A 248 -1.88 -12.30 1.65
C SER A 248 -2.57 -13.56 1.06
N SER A 249 -2.98 -13.53 -0.21
CA SER A 249 -3.72 -14.63 -0.83
C SER A 249 -2.77 -15.73 -1.32
N ASN A 250 -3.03 -16.97 -0.95
CA ASN A 250 -2.37 -18.15 -1.54
C ASN A 250 -2.79 -18.42 -3.01
N LEU A 251 -3.64 -17.57 -3.59
CA LEU A 251 -4.09 -17.67 -4.97
C LEU A 251 -2.91 -17.44 -5.94
N PRO A 252 -2.53 -18.42 -6.78
CA PRO A 252 -1.39 -18.29 -7.67
C PRO A 252 -1.47 -17.10 -8.64
N TYR A 253 -2.68 -16.68 -9.01
CA TYR A 253 -2.97 -15.59 -9.93
C TYR A 253 -2.46 -14.21 -9.44
N PHE A 254 -2.39 -13.98 -8.12
CA PHE A 254 -1.94 -12.71 -7.54
C PHE A 254 -0.48 -12.75 -7.01
N ARG A 255 0.28 -13.79 -7.38
CA ARG A 255 1.70 -13.88 -6.98
C ARG A 255 2.49 -12.74 -7.64
N GLY A 256 3.13 -11.91 -6.82
CA GLY A 256 3.89 -10.74 -7.28
C GLY A 256 3.07 -9.47 -7.50
N SER A 257 1.73 -9.50 -7.32
CA SER A 257 0.89 -8.31 -7.40
C SER A 257 1.29 -7.22 -6.38
N GLU A 258 1.83 -7.63 -5.22
CA GLU A 258 2.38 -6.71 -4.21
C GLU A 258 3.55 -5.87 -4.77
N LEU A 259 4.56 -6.52 -5.36
CA LEU A 259 5.70 -5.85 -5.98
C LEU A 259 5.26 -4.99 -7.17
N LYS A 260 4.35 -5.50 -8.01
CA LYS A 260 3.82 -4.74 -9.15
C LYS A 260 3.10 -3.46 -8.70
N LEU A 261 2.31 -3.52 -7.62
CA LEU A 261 1.64 -2.34 -7.07
C LEU A 261 2.63 -1.33 -6.49
N GLU A 262 3.63 -1.76 -5.72
CA GLU A 262 4.72 -0.89 -5.25
C GLU A 262 5.43 -0.16 -6.41
N GLN A 263 5.80 -0.92 -7.45
CA GLN A 263 6.43 -0.38 -8.66
C GLN A 263 5.53 0.63 -9.37
N LEU A 264 4.24 0.32 -9.60
CA LEU A 264 3.31 1.23 -10.26
C LEU A 264 3.08 2.53 -9.46
N PHE A 265 2.96 2.43 -8.13
CA PHE A 265 2.84 3.60 -7.27
C PHE A 265 4.09 4.49 -7.35
N ALA A 266 5.29 3.89 -7.34
CA ALA A 266 6.53 4.64 -7.48
C ALA A 266 6.71 5.24 -8.90
N LEU A 267 6.38 4.50 -9.96
CA LEU A 267 6.44 4.98 -11.34
C LEU A 267 5.48 6.14 -11.61
N GLY A 268 4.23 6.05 -11.14
CA GLY A 268 3.28 7.17 -11.27
C GLY A 268 3.67 8.39 -10.45
N ARG A 269 4.24 8.20 -9.25
CA ARG A 269 4.76 9.30 -8.42
C ARG A 269 5.98 9.98 -9.05
N LEU A 270 6.85 9.20 -9.70
CA LEU A 270 7.97 9.70 -10.52
C LEU A 270 7.48 10.47 -11.75
N ALA A 271 6.50 9.90 -12.48
CA ALA A 271 5.89 10.55 -13.63
C ALA A 271 5.27 11.91 -13.27
N ILE A 272 4.63 12.06 -12.10
CA ILE A 272 4.18 13.36 -11.58
C ILE A 272 5.36 14.33 -11.36
N THR A 273 6.44 13.89 -10.71
CA THR A 273 7.63 14.74 -10.48
C THR A 273 8.32 15.18 -11.77
N GLU A 274 8.20 14.40 -12.84
CA GLU A 274 8.75 14.72 -14.17
C GLU A 274 7.72 15.31 -15.15
N TYR A 275 6.55 15.74 -14.64
CA TYR A 275 5.46 16.35 -15.42
C TYR A 275 4.88 15.46 -16.54
N ARG A 276 5.08 14.14 -16.45
CA ARG A 276 4.58 13.10 -17.36
C ARG A 276 3.16 12.64 -16.97
N TYR A 277 2.19 13.57 -16.86
CA TYR A 277 0.86 13.26 -16.28
C TYR A 277 0.08 12.16 -17.01
N GLN A 278 0.19 12.04 -18.34
CA GLN A 278 -0.49 10.98 -19.09
C GLN A 278 0.03 9.58 -18.72
N GLU A 279 1.31 9.49 -18.36
CA GLU A 279 1.91 8.25 -17.85
C GLU A 279 1.49 7.98 -16.40
N ALA A 280 1.43 9.01 -15.55
CA ALA A 280 0.85 8.89 -14.21
C ALA A 280 -0.62 8.41 -14.25
N ILE A 281 -1.43 8.92 -15.19
CA ILE A 281 -2.80 8.45 -15.44
C ILE A 281 -2.82 6.99 -15.90
N SER A 282 -1.83 6.54 -16.68
CA SER A 282 -1.72 5.14 -17.08
C SER A 282 -1.43 4.25 -15.88
N HIS A 283 -0.42 4.59 -15.08
CA HIS A 283 -0.08 3.85 -13.85
C HIS A 283 -1.25 3.82 -12.86
N LEU A 284 -2.01 4.93 -12.74
CA LEU A 284 -3.22 5.01 -11.93
C LEU A 284 -4.29 4.01 -12.38
N LYS A 285 -4.52 3.86 -13.69
CA LYS A 285 -5.48 2.87 -14.23
C LYS A 285 -5.05 1.45 -13.89
N ASP A 286 -3.78 1.12 -14.10
CA ASP A 286 -3.22 -0.20 -13.80
C ASP A 286 -3.31 -0.54 -12.31
N ILE A 287 -3.04 0.43 -11.42
CA ILE A 287 -3.21 0.29 -9.96
C ILE A 287 -4.67 0.01 -9.61
N ARG A 288 -5.60 0.81 -10.15
CA ARG A 288 -7.04 0.67 -9.89
C ARG A 288 -7.56 -0.68 -10.38
N GLU A 289 -7.18 -1.11 -11.59
CA GLU A 289 -7.58 -2.41 -12.13
C GLU A 289 -7.07 -3.55 -11.24
N LEU A 290 -5.77 -3.56 -10.94
CA LEU A 290 -5.15 -4.63 -10.14
C LEU A 290 -5.70 -4.69 -8.72
N LEU A 291 -5.85 -3.55 -8.03
CA LEU A 291 -6.46 -3.53 -6.69
C LEU A 291 -7.93 -3.98 -6.73
N SER A 292 -8.71 -3.56 -7.75
CA SER A 292 -10.11 -3.97 -7.88
C SER A 292 -10.24 -5.49 -8.10
N GLN A 293 -9.36 -6.10 -8.92
CA GLN A 293 -9.33 -7.55 -9.12
C GLN A 293 -9.01 -8.30 -7.81
N VAL A 294 -8.03 -7.83 -7.03
CA VAL A 294 -7.65 -8.50 -5.76
C VAL A 294 -8.75 -8.37 -4.71
N VAL A 295 -9.42 -7.21 -4.62
CA VAL A 295 -10.56 -7.00 -3.71
C VAL A 295 -11.74 -7.89 -4.12
N ALA A 296 -12.08 -7.92 -5.42
CA ALA A 296 -13.18 -8.74 -5.93
C ALA A 296 -12.98 -10.25 -5.72
N ALA A 297 -11.72 -10.72 -5.72
CA ALA A 297 -11.40 -12.13 -5.44
C ALA A 297 -11.42 -12.51 -3.94
N ARG A 298 -11.72 -11.56 -3.05
CA ARG A 298 -11.82 -11.74 -1.59
C ARG A 298 -13.20 -11.44 -1.00
N ALA A 299 -14.08 -10.80 -1.78
CA ALA A 299 -15.46 -10.51 -1.41
C ALA A 299 -16.35 -11.76 -1.55
#